data_AF-A0A7V4CJ03-F1
#
_entry.id   AF-A0A7V4CJ03-F1
#
_cell.length_a   1.000
_cell.length_b   1.000
_cell.length_c   1.000
_cell.angle_alpha   90.00
_cell.angle_beta   90.00
_cell.angle_gamma   90.00
#
_symmetry.space_group_name_H-M   'P 1'
#
loop_
_entity.id
_entity.type
_entity.pdbx_description
1 polymer ?
#
loop_
_entity_poly.entity_id
_entity_poly.type
_entity_poly.pdbx_seq_one_letter_code
_entity_poly.pdbx_strand_id
1 'polypeptide(L)'
;MNFSRDHLKKIKSIRTICGLLLIVLLIYQAQILKQPPPREGRWLFFYDYPLDYIITLILLFAVLITQITSIFLQFFIQRKEGTPLTKAIIDSIMMIFDFIKFWIFLILLWLLFSAFYGKAGPGAWSEDREIASAIFSLRSIIFLIYDENGNFDKVNCSHELMRETCDRIDMFYRANKKNIPMFSIRKYRESYEKDGKEPIIVHAPFPNSQEVCIYSPLNREGYWVCIDDKLHAVKTRINPANPGYCVEGQSATCPPGGD
;
A
#
# COMPACT_ATOMS: atom_id res chain seq x y z
N MET A 1 -0.65 50.72 26.07
CA MET A 1 -1.38 49.49 26.42
C MET A 1 -1.83 48.63 25.22
N ASN A 2 -1.68 49.05 23.96
CA ASN A 2 -2.19 48.28 22.79
C ASN A 2 -1.30 47.11 22.32
N PHE A 3 0.00 47.13 22.61
CA PHE A 3 0.95 46.15 22.07
C PHE A 3 0.63 44.69 22.48
N SER A 4 0.21 44.47 23.73
CA SER A 4 0.01 43.11 24.25
C SER A 4 -1.24 42.40 23.72
N ARG A 5 -2.30 43.14 23.39
CA ARG A 5 -3.61 42.58 23.05
C ARG A 5 -3.68 42.18 21.57
N ASP A 6 -2.99 42.93 20.69
CA ASP A 6 -2.86 42.61 19.27
C ASP A 6 -1.95 41.39 19.02
N HIS A 7 -0.88 41.23 19.79
CA HIS A 7 -0.05 40.03 19.74
C HIS A 7 -0.82 38.77 20.13
N LEU A 8 -1.72 38.87 21.12
CA LEU A 8 -2.55 37.74 21.55
C LEU A 8 -3.57 37.32 20.49
N LYS A 9 -4.18 38.29 19.77
CA LYS A 9 -5.05 38.01 18.62
C LYS A 9 -4.28 37.34 17.48
N LYS A 10 -3.07 37.83 17.18
CA LYS A 10 -2.19 37.21 16.18
C LYS A 10 -1.83 35.78 16.54
N ILE A 11 -1.48 35.50 17.80
CA ILE A 11 -1.15 34.15 18.28
C ILE A 11 -2.35 33.20 18.19
N LYS A 12 -3.56 33.65 18.59
CA LYS A 12 -4.79 32.86 18.43
C LYS A 12 -5.09 32.55 16.95
N SER A 13 -4.92 33.53 16.07
CA SER A 13 -5.11 33.34 14.62
C SER A 13 -4.11 32.36 14.02
N ILE A 14 -2.82 32.46 14.39
CA ILE A 14 -1.77 31.51 13.99
C ILE A 14 -2.08 30.10 14.49
N ARG A 15 -2.59 29.95 15.71
CA ARG A 15 -3.00 28.66 16.28
C ARG A 15 -4.10 27.99 15.44
N THR A 16 -5.11 28.75 15.03
CA THR A 16 -6.20 28.25 14.19
C THR A 16 -5.70 27.87 12.79
N ILE A 17 -4.81 28.67 12.21
CA ILE A 17 -4.22 28.41 10.89
C ILE A 17 -3.35 27.15 10.91
N CYS A 18 -2.47 27.00 11.91
CA CYS A 18 -1.65 25.79 12.06
C CYS A 18 -2.50 24.53 12.31
N GLY A 19 -3.56 24.63 13.12
CA GLY A 19 -4.48 23.52 13.35
C GLY A 19 -5.22 23.08 12.06
N LEU A 20 -5.69 24.05 11.27
CA LEU A 20 -6.32 23.79 9.98
C LEU A 20 -5.35 23.17 8.97
N LEU A 21 -4.11 23.67 8.89
CA LEU A 21 -3.06 23.10 8.04
C LEU A 21 -2.75 21.65 8.40
N LEU A 22 -2.72 21.32 9.70
CA LEU A 22 -2.47 19.96 10.18
C LEU A 22 -3.63 19.03 9.82
N ILE A 23 -4.88 19.49 9.92
CA ILE A 23 -6.07 18.74 9.46
C ILE A 23 -6.03 18.52 7.95
N VAL A 24 -5.71 19.55 7.15
CA VAL A 24 -5.61 19.45 5.69
C VAL A 24 -4.51 18.48 5.29
N LEU A 25 -3.35 18.49 5.95
CA LEU A 25 -2.27 17.53 5.73
C LEU A 25 -2.68 16.10 6.07
N LEU A 26 -3.38 15.89 7.18
CA LEU A 26 -3.92 14.56 7.54
C LEU A 26 -4.93 14.06 6.51
N ILE A 27 -5.81 14.94 6.01
CA ILE A 27 -6.76 14.61 4.94
C ILE A 27 -6.02 14.32 3.63
N TYR A 28 -4.98 15.09 3.30
CA TYR A 28 -4.17 14.90 2.11
C TYR A 28 -3.43 13.56 2.14
N GLN A 29 -2.80 13.20 3.26
CA GLN A 29 -2.17 11.89 3.42
C GLN A 29 -3.20 10.75 3.35
N ALA A 30 -4.40 10.93 3.91
CA ALA A 30 -5.50 9.99 3.76
C ALA A 30 -5.95 9.82 2.30
N GLN A 31 -5.91 10.88 1.50
CA GLN A 31 -6.25 10.84 0.09
C GLN A 31 -5.15 10.19 -0.76
N ILE A 32 -3.87 10.45 -0.47
CA ILE A 32 -2.74 9.76 -1.12
C ILE A 32 -2.83 8.25 -0.87
N LEU A 33 -3.15 7.83 0.35
CA LEU A 33 -3.37 6.42 0.69
C LEU A 33 -4.55 5.77 -0.07
N LYS A 34 -5.49 6.57 -0.59
CA LYS A 34 -6.65 6.09 -1.37
C LYS A 34 -6.41 6.02 -2.87
N GLN A 35 -5.40 6.69 -3.41
CA GLN A 35 -5.21 6.70 -4.86
C GLN A 35 -4.51 5.42 -5.35
N PRO A 36 -5.06 4.73 -6.37
CA PRO A 36 -4.32 3.67 -7.03
C PRO A 36 -3.07 4.27 -7.69
N PRO A 37 -1.92 3.58 -7.68
CA PRO A 37 -0.70 4.13 -8.26
C PRO A 37 -0.91 4.46 -9.74
N PRO A 38 -0.38 5.60 -10.22
CA PRO A 38 -0.57 6.08 -11.59
C PRO A 38 -0.13 5.02 -12.62
N ARG A 39 -0.82 4.99 -13.76
CA ARG A 39 -0.73 3.94 -14.80
C ARG A 39 0.56 3.93 -15.62
N GLU A 40 1.47 4.89 -15.41
CA GLU A 40 2.66 5.03 -16.24
C GLU A 40 3.90 5.06 -15.36
N GLY A 41 4.92 4.30 -15.77
CA GLY A 41 6.15 3.97 -15.03
C GLY A 41 7.07 5.14 -14.71
N ARG A 42 6.56 6.16 -14.01
CA ARG A 42 7.38 7.06 -13.20
C ARG A 42 7.54 6.44 -11.83
N TRP A 43 8.61 5.67 -11.71
CA TRP A 43 9.24 5.30 -10.44
C TRP A 43 9.74 6.57 -9.75
N LEU A 44 8.82 7.29 -9.12
CA LEU A 44 9.07 8.39 -8.19
C LEU A 44 8.16 8.22 -6.98
N PHE A 45 7.95 6.98 -6.55
CA PHE A 45 7.64 6.70 -5.16
C PHE A 45 8.92 6.18 -4.53
N PHE A 46 9.86 7.11 -4.36
CA PHE A 46 10.87 6.99 -3.31
C PHE A 46 10.11 6.60 -2.03
N TYR A 47 10.52 5.50 -1.40
CA TYR A 47 11.13 5.48 -0.06
C TYR A 47 10.85 6.61 0.97
N ASP A 48 9.79 7.43 0.85
CA ASP A 48 9.67 8.73 1.52
C ASP A 48 8.53 8.83 2.56
N TYR A 49 8.13 7.71 3.16
CA TYR A 49 7.44 7.79 4.46
C TYR A 49 8.23 8.50 5.58
N PRO A 50 9.59 8.57 5.62
CA PRO A 50 10.28 9.37 6.63
C PRO A 50 10.00 10.87 6.51
N LEU A 51 9.96 11.45 5.30
CA LEU A 51 9.84 12.91 5.15
C LEU A 51 8.45 13.39 5.62
N ASP A 52 7.41 12.70 5.18
CA ASP A 52 6.01 12.99 5.57
C ASP A 52 5.78 12.80 7.07
N TYR A 53 6.38 11.77 7.66
CA TYR A 53 6.32 11.53 9.11
C TYR A 53 7.11 12.61 9.89
N ILE A 54 8.31 12.97 9.42
CA ILE A 54 9.14 14.02 10.02
C ILE A 54 8.44 15.38 9.93
N ILE A 55 7.83 15.73 8.79
CA ILE A 55 7.06 16.97 8.63
C ILE A 55 5.87 17.00 9.60
N THR A 56 5.14 15.89 9.71
CA THR A 56 4.02 15.78 10.67
C THR A 56 4.49 15.95 12.12
N LEU A 57 5.63 15.38 12.47
CA LEU A 57 6.22 15.47 13.80
C LEU A 57 6.72 16.89 14.12
N ILE A 58 7.35 17.56 13.14
CA ILE A 58 7.75 18.97 13.24
C ILE A 58 6.53 19.87 13.44
N LEU A 59 5.45 19.65 12.69
CA LEU A 59 4.21 20.44 12.82
C LEU A 59 3.53 20.21 14.18
N LEU A 60 3.49 18.96 14.67
CA LEU A 60 3.00 18.65 16.01
C LEU A 60 3.81 19.38 17.09
N PHE A 61 5.15 19.38 16.95
CA PHE A 61 6.03 20.07 17.89
C PHE A 61 5.84 21.59 17.85
N ALA A 62 5.68 22.17 16.66
CA ALA A 62 5.39 23.60 16.49
C ALA A 62 4.04 24.00 17.12
N VAL A 63 3.01 23.15 16.96
CA VAL A 63 1.70 23.35 17.61
C VAL A 63 1.84 23.26 19.14
N LEU A 64 2.62 22.30 19.65
CA LEU A 64 2.87 22.17 21.09
C LEU A 64 3.55 23.42 21.66
N ILE A 65 4.63 23.90 21.03
CA ILE A 65 5.36 25.10 21.47
C ILE A 65 4.46 26.34 21.44
N THR A 66 3.70 26.56 20.37
CA THR A 66 2.80 27.72 20.25
C THR A 66 1.67 27.70 21.30
N GLN A 67 1.17 26.52 21.65
CA GLN A 67 0.16 26.36 22.72
C GLN A 67 0.75 26.66 24.10
N ILE A 68 1.92 26.11 24.44
CA ILE A 68 2.60 26.34 25.72
C ILE A 68 2.92 27.82 25.89
N THR A 69 3.51 28.45 24.88
CA THR A 69 3.85 29.88 24.91
C THR A 69 2.61 30.77 25.05
N SER A 70 1.48 30.40 24.43
CA SER A 70 0.20 31.11 24.62
C SER A 70 -0.32 31.04 26.06
N ILE A 71 -0.21 29.88 26.73
CA ILE A 71 -0.66 29.71 28.12
C ILE A 71 0.18 30.60 29.05
N PHE A 72 1.51 30.56 28.92
CA PHE A 72 2.40 31.40 29.71
C PHE A 72 2.15 32.90 29.46
N LEU A 73 1.99 33.31 28.20
CA LEU A 73 1.76 34.71 27.86
C LEU A 73 0.45 35.24 28.47
N GLN A 74 -0.63 34.45 28.44
CA GLN A 74 -1.89 34.84 29.07
C GLN A 74 -1.76 34.96 30.59
N PHE A 75 -1.07 34.03 31.24
CA PHE A 75 -0.81 34.12 32.68
C PHE A 75 -0.04 35.39 33.04
N PHE A 76 1.02 35.74 32.31
CA PHE A 76 1.78 36.96 32.54
C PHE A 76 0.96 38.24 32.30
N ILE A 77 0.10 38.25 31.27
CA ILE A 77 -0.78 39.39 30.98
C ILE A 77 -1.79 39.59 32.10
N GLN A 78 -2.45 38.51 32.55
CA GLN A 78 -3.39 38.55 33.66
C GLN A 78 -2.72 39.11 34.93
N ARG A 79 -1.49 38.68 35.24
CA ARG A 79 -0.72 39.20 36.39
C ARG A 79 -0.37 40.68 36.24
N LYS A 80 -0.02 41.13 35.03
CA LYS A 80 0.30 42.53 34.75
C LYS A 80 -0.93 43.46 34.83
N GLU A 81 -2.11 42.95 34.50
CA GLU A 81 -3.40 43.68 34.60
C GLU A 81 -3.96 43.72 36.02
N GLY A 82 -3.25 43.20 37.03
CA GLY A 82 -3.64 43.28 38.44
C GLY A 82 -4.74 42.30 38.83
N THR A 83 -4.99 41.25 38.04
CA THR A 83 -5.94 40.21 38.45
C THR A 83 -5.45 39.48 39.71
N PRO A 84 -6.37 39.12 40.62
CA PRO A 84 -6.01 38.36 41.81
C PRO A 84 -5.41 37.02 41.41
N LEU A 85 -4.31 36.65 42.08
CA LEU A 85 -3.51 35.46 41.76
C LEU A 85 -4.37 34.18 41.67
N THR A 86 -5.36 34.05 42.55
CA THR A 86 -6.29 32.91 42.58
C THR A 86 -7.10 32.77 41.29
N LYS A 87 -7.58 33.88 40.71
CA LYS A 87 -8.34 33.86 39.46
C LYS A 87 -7.45 33.51 38.26
N ALA A 88 -6.25 34.09 38.21
CA ALA A 88 -5.29 33.80 37.14
C ALA A 88 -4.83 32.33 37.13
N ILE A 89 -4.67 31.73 38.33
CA ILE A 89 -4.35 30.30 38.46
C ILE A 89 -5.51 29.44 37.96
N ILE A 90 -6.76 29.73 38.37
CA ILE A 90 -7.94 28.96 37.96
C ILE A 90 -8.11 29.00 36.44
N ASP A 91 -8.02 30.18 35.82
CA ASP A 91 -8.15 30.34 34.37
C ASP A 91 -7.06 29.57 33.60
N SER A 92 -5.83 29.56 34.14
CA SER A 92 -4.71 28.81 33.56
C SER A 92 -4.93 27.30 33.67
N ILE A 93 -5.47 26.81 34.80
CA ILE A 93 -5.80 25.39 35.00
C ILE A 93 -6.89 24.96 34.02
N MET A 94 -7.95 25.75 33.85
CA MET A 94 -9.01 25.44 32.88
C MET A 94 -8.45 25.34 31.45
N MET A 95 -7.51 26.20 31.08
CA MET A 95 -6.84 26.16 29.78
C MET A 95 -6.00 24.89 29.57
N ILE A 96 -5.35 24.40 30.63
CA ILE A 96 -4.59 23.14 30.61
C ILE A 96 -5.53 21.94 30.42
N PHE A 97 -6.71 21.93 31.07
CA PHE A 97 -7.68 20.85 30.86
C PHE A 97 -8.17 20.77 29.42
N ASP A 98 -8.44 21.92 28.78
CA ASP A 98 -8.84 21.94 27.37
C ASP A 98 -7.70 21.52 26.43
N PHE A 99 -6.44 21.82 26.80
CA PHE A 99 -5.25 21.31 26.09
C PHE A 99 -5.16 19.78 26.17
N ILE A 100 -5.33 19.19 27.37
CA ILE A 100 -5.30 17.74 27.55
C ILE A 100 -6.40 17.06 26.72
N LYS A 101 -7.63 17.60 26.73
CA LYS A 101 -8.74 17.07 25.92
C LYS A 101 -8.43 17.05 24.43
N PHE A 102 -7.80 18.11 23.90
CA PHE A 102 -7.42 18.19 22.49
C PHE A 102 -6.43 17.09 22.09
N TRP A 103 -5.41 16.82 22.91
CA TRP A 103 -4.43 15.78 22.64
C TRP A 103 -5.01 14.37 22.76
N ILE A 104 -5.87 14.12 23.76
CA ILE A 104 -6.60 12.85 23.88
C ILE A 104 -7.43 12.60 22.62
N PHE A 105 -8.14 13.62 22.11
CA PHE A 105 -8.91 13.50 20.88
C PHE A 105 -8.03 13.15 19.66
N LEU A 106 -6.87 13.78 19.50
CA LEU A 106 -5.95 13.45 18.41
C LEU A 106 -5.41 12.02 18.49
N ILE A 107 -5.08 11.54 19.70
CA ILE A 107 -4.61 10.17 19.90
C ILE A 107 -5.72 9.17 19.55
N LEU A 108 -6.95 9.41 20.00
CA LEU A 108 -8.10 8.56 19.67
C LEU A 108 -8.38 8.54 18.17
N LEU A 109 -8.31 9.69 17.51
CA LEU A 109 -8.47 9.78 16.05
C LEU A 109 -7.39 8.98 15.32
N TRP A 110 -6.13 9.06 15.77
CA TRP A 110 -5.02 8.30 15.20
C TRP A 110 -5.20 6.79 15.39
N LEU A 111 -5.63 6.35 16.58
CA LEU A 111 -5.93 4.95 16.86
C LEU A 111 -7.06 4.43 15.98
N LEU A 112 -8.14 5.20 15.83
CA LEU A 112 -9.24 4.87 14.90
C LEU A 112 -8.70 4.73 13.47
N PHE A 113 -7.89 5.68 13.01
CA PHE A 113 -7.27 5.60 11.69
C PHE A 113 -6.44 4.31 11.54
N SER A 114 -5.56 4.00 12.49
CA SER A 114 -4.75 2.79 12.43
C SER A 114 -5.58 1.50 12.35
N ALA A 115 -6.73 1.44 13.03
CA ALA A 115 -7.62 0.29 13.01
C ALA A 115 -8.33 0.08 11.66
N PHE A 116 -8.68 1.16 10.95
CA PHE A 116 -9.39 1.07 9.66
C PHE A 116 -8.47 0.77 8.47
N TYR A 117 -7.20 1.18 8.50
CA TYR A 117 -6.27 1.01 7.36
C TYR A 117 -5.46 -0.30 7.38
N GLY A 118 -5.67 -1.17 8.38
CA GLY A 118 -4.88 -2.40 8.57
C GLY A 118 -5.17 -3.59 7.66
N LYS A 119 -6.12 -3.54 6.71
CA LYS A 119 -6.61 -4.76 6.02
C LYS A 119 -6.03 -5.06 4.63
N ALA A 120 -5.31 -4.16 3.98
CA ALA A 120 -4.48 -4.50 2.82
C ALA A 120 -3.48 -3.37 2.58
N GLY A 121 -2.25 -3.54 3.08
CA GLY A 121 -1.21 -2.53 2.89
C GLY A 121 -0.94 -2.23 1.41
N PRO A 122 -0.50 -1.01 1.07
CA PRO A 122 -0.25 -0.59 -0.32
C PRO A 122 0.70 -1.52 -1.09
N GLY A 123 1.58 -2.24 -0.40
CA GLY A 123 2.48 -3.22 -1.01
C GLY A 123 1.78 -4.42 -1.67
N ALA A 124 0.59 -4.83 -1.20
CA ALA A 124 -0.09 -6.02 -1.75
C ALA A 124 -0.54 -5.76 -3.18
N TRP A 125 -0.99 -4.53 -3.40
CA TRP A 125 -1.48 -4.05 -4.67
C TRP A 125 -0.36 -3.89 -5.70
N SER A 126 0.83 -3.44 -5.28
CA SER A 126 1.97 -3.38 -6.20
C SER A 126 2.47 -4.79 -6.56
N GLU A 127 2.53 -5.70 -5.59
CA GLU A 127 2.97 -7.08 -5.83
C GLU A 127 2.00 -7.84 -6.74
N ASP A 128 0.68 -7.67 -6.54
CA ASP A 128 -0.35 -8.26 -7.41
C ASP A 128 -0.30 -7.72 -8.84
N ARG A 129 0.10 -6.45 -9.03
CA ARG A 129 0.33 -5.88 -10.37
C ARG A 129 1.52 -6.54 -11.05
N GLU A 130 2.59 -6.80 -10.32
CA GLU A 130 3.78 -7.46 -10.86
C GLU A 130 3.48 -8.91 -11.26
N ILE A 131 2.79 -9.68 -10.41
CA ILE A 131 2.34 -11.04 -10.74
C ILE A 131 1.46 -11.04 -12.00
N ALA A 132 0.47 -10.15 -12.05
CA ALA A 132 -0.42 -10.06 -13.20
C ALA A 132 0.31 -9.64 -14.48
N SER A 133 1.23 -8.68 -14.38
CA SER A 133 2.03 -8.23 -15.52
C SER A 133 2.91 -9.36 -16.05
N ALA A 134 3.53 -10.14 -15.16
CA ALA A 134 4.37 -11.27 -15.53
C ALA A 134 3.53 -12.35 -16.25
N ILE A 135 2.36 -12.69 -15.73
CA ILE A 135 1.47 -13.66 -16.41
C ILE A 135 1.01 -13.14 -17.76
N PHE A 136 0.67 -11.86 -17.89
CA PHE A 136 0.25 -11.30 -19.17
C PHE A 136 1.40 -11.24 -20.20
N SER A 137 2.66 -11.13 -19.77
CA SER A 137 3.80 -11.22 -20.69
C SER A 137 4.03 -12.64 -21.24
N LEU A 138 3.52 -13.69 -20.58
CA LEU A 138 3.63 -15.07 -21.07
C LEU A 138 2.91 -15.28 -22.41
N ARG A 139 1.97 -14.40 -22.76
CA ARG A 139 1.21 -14.44 -24.02
C ARG A 139 2.11 -14.66 -25.24
N SER A 140 3.20 -13.88 -25.33
CA SER A 140 4.12 -13.96 -26.47
C SER A 140 4.97 -15.22 -26.40
N ILE A 141 5.36 -15.66 -25.20
CA ILE A 141 6.22 -16.84 -24.99
C ILE A 141 5.46 -18.12 -25.35
N ILE A 142 4.20 -18.23 -24.96
CA ILE A 142 3.32 -19.38 -25.28
C ILE A 142 3.26 -19.59 -26.80
N PHE A 143 3.06 -18.52 -27.58
CA PHE A 143 3.04 -18.63 -29.04
C PHE A 143 4.37 -19.05 -29.65
N LEU A 144 5.49 -18.51 -29.16
CA LEU A 144 6.81 -18.89 -29.66
C LEU A 144 7.06 -20.39 -29.43
N ILE A 145 6.69 -20.91 -28.25
CA ILE A 145 6.80 -22.34 -27.95
C ILE A 145 5.94 -23.17 -28.91
N TYR A 146 4.70 -22.72 -29.21
CA TYR A 146 3.84 -23.42 -30.15
C TYR A 146 4.39 -23.40 -31.59
N ASP A 147 4.89 -22.27 -32.06
CA ASP A 147 5.45 -22.13 -33.41
C ASP A 147 6.65 -23.06 -33.61
N GLU A 148 7.50 -23.21 -32.60
CA GLU A 148 8.66 -24.10 -32.65
C GLU A 148 8.32 -25.59 -32.54
N ASN A 149 7.27 -25.95 -31.80
CA ASN A 149 7.00 -27.36 -31.42
C ASN A 149 5.72 -27.95 -32.03
N GLY A 150 4.82 -27.13 -32.56
CA GLY A 150 3.50 -27.53 -33.06
C GLY A 150 2.51 -27.95 -31.97
N ASN A 151 2.86 -27.79 -30.69
CA ASN A 151 2.02 -28.08 -29.52
C ASN A 151 2.49 -27.27 -28.29
N PHE A 152 1.69 -27.30 -27.22
CA PHE A 152 1.99 -26.61 -25.97
C PHE A 152 2.68 -27.47 -24.90
N ASP A 153 3.06 -28.73 -25.17
CA ASP A 153 3.61 -29.65 -24.15
C ASP A 153 4.88 -29.12 -23.48
N LYS A 154 5.61 -28.24 -24.17
CA LYS A 154 6.84 -27.59 -23.67
C LYS A 154 6.59 -26.32 -22.87
N VAL A 155 5.35 -25.86 -22.72
CA VAL A 155 5.00 -24.70 -21.90
C VAL A 155 5.08 -25.12 -20.43
N ASN A 156 6.24 -24.92 -19.81
CA ASN A 156 6.44 -25.18 -18.38
C ASN A 156 7.53 -24.26 -17.82
N CYS A 157 7.61 -24.10 -16.50
CA CYS A 157 8.62 -23.24 -15.87
C CYS A 157 10.07 -23.75 -15.98
N SER A 158 10.28 -24.96 -16.53
CA SER A 158 11.62 -25.45 -16.88
C SER A 158 12.05 -25.04 -18.29
N HIS A 159 11.14 -24.54 -19.12
CA HIS A 159 11.45 -24.02 -20.45
C HIS A 159 12.27 -22.73 -20.35
N GLU A 160 13.30 -22.59 -21.18
CA GLU A 160 14.25 -21.46 -21.13
C GLU A 160 13.55 -20.10 -21.20
N LEU A 161 12.59 -19.96 -22.13
CA LEU A 161 11.80 -18.73 -22.31
C LEU A 161 10.82 -18.43 -21.16
N MET A 162 10.38 -19.45 -20.42
CA MET A 162 9.39 -19.31 -19.34
C MET A 162 10.03 -18.99 -18.00
N ARG A 163 11.26 -19.48 -17.79
CA ARG A 163 11.96 -19.50 -16.52
C ARG A 163 12.01 -18.15 -15.83
N GLU A 164 12.45 -17.11 -16.54
CA GLU A 164 12.56 -15.75 -15.96
C GLU A 164 11.20 -15.22 -15.48
N THR A 165 10.13 -15.52 -16.22
CA THR A 165 8.79 -15.05 -15.86
C THR A 165 8.22 -15.84 -14.68
N CYS A 166 8.45 -17.16 -14.63
CA CYS A 166 8.08 -17.98 -13.47
C CYS A 166 8.82 -17.55 -12.20
N ASP A 167 10.14 -17.31 -12.29
CA ASP A 167 10.96 -16.84 -11.18
C ASP A 167 10.47 -15.46 -10.67
N ARG A 168 10.06 -14.57 -11.59
CA ARG A 168 9.47 -13.27 -11.24
C ARG A 168 8.15 -13.41 -10.49
N ILE A 169 7.26 -14.30 -10.93
CA ILE A 169 5.97 -14.55 -10.26
C ILE A 169 6.21 -15.06 -8.83
N ASP A 170 7.10 -16.04 -8.68
CA ASP A 170 7.45 -16.65 -7.39
C ASP A 170 8.03 -15.62 -6.39
N MET A 171 8.87 -14.70 -6.88
CA MET A 171 9.48 -13.63 -6.07
C MET A 171 8.47 -12.62 -5.50
N PHE A 172 7.39 -12.32 -6.23
CA PHE A 172 6.39 -11.34 -5.80
C PHE A 172 5.23 -11.95 -4.99
N TYR A 173 5.17 -13.27 -4.88
CA TYR A 173 4.16 -13.94 -4.06
C TYR A 173 4.54 -13.93 -2.57
N ARG A 174 3.69 -13.34 -1.72
CA ARG A 174 3.98 -13.03 -0.30
C ARG A 174 4.23 -14.24 0.58
N ALA A 175 3.66 -15.41 0.26
CA ALA A 175 3.87 -16.61 1.08
C ALA A 175 5.35 -17.03 1.12
N ASN A 176 6.12 -16.68 0.09
CA ASN A 176 7.56 -16.97 -0.01
C ASN A 176 8.44 -15.95 0.73
N LYS A 177 7.88 -14.81 1.18
CA LYS A 177 8.63 -13.75 1.88
C LYS A 177 8.87 -14.01 3.36
N LYS A 178 8.63 -15.23 3.87
CA LYS A 178 8.82 -15.50 5.30
C LYS A 178 10.24 -15.20 5.81
N ASN A 179 11.28 -15.16 4.96
CA ASN A 179 12.65 -14.89 5.39
C ASN A 179 13.61 -14.19 4.38
N ILE A 180 13.13 -13.53 3.32
CA ILE A 180 14.04 -12.95 2.31
C ILE A 180 14.11 -11.41 2.45
N PRO A 181 15.24 -10.84 2.94
CA PRO A 181 15.44 -9.40 2.90
C PRO A 181 15.58 -8.92 1.46
N MET A 182 14.77 -7.92 1.09
CA MET A 182 14.62 -7.38 -0.28
C MET A 182 15.93 -6.82 -0.90
N PHE A 183 17.01 -6.69 -0.13
CA PHE A 183 18.33 -6.22 -0.57
C PHE A 183 19.23 -7.29 -1.20
N SER A 184 18.88 -8.59 -1.17
CA SER A 184 19.75 -9.66 -1.71
C SER A 184 19.46 -10.07 -3.17
N ILE A 185 18.51 -9.43 -3.86
CA ILE A 185 18.10 -9.81 -5.25
C ILE A 185 19.21 -9.52 -6.30
N ARG A 186 20.37 -8.99 -5.88
CA ARG A 186 21.61 -9.04 -6.67
C ARG A 186 22.50 -10.21 -6.25
N LYS A 187 22.00 -11.42 -6.40
CA LYS A 187 22.82 -12.58 -6.77
C LYS A 187 21.94 -13.70 -7.32
N TYR A 188 21.96 -13.78 -8.65
CA TYR A 188 21.83 -15.02 -9.39
C TYR A 188 22.56 -16.15 -8.63
N ARG A 189 21.91 -17.31 -8.48
CA ARG A 189 22.38 -18.51 -7.76
C ARG A 189 22.61 -18.33 -6.26
N GLU A 190 21.62 -18.67 -5.44
CA GLU A 190 21.81 -19.52 -4.25
C GLU A 190 20.43 -19.91 -3.70
N SER A 191 20.06 -21.17 -3.94
CA SER A 191 19.05 -21.97 -3.23
C SER A 191 17.86 -21.21 -2.62
N TYR A 192 16.96 -20.69 -3.46
CA TYR A 192 15.57 -20.59 -3.03
C TYR A 192 15.03 -22.01 -2.95
N GLU A 193 14.66 -22.45 -1.75
CA GLU A 193 13.83 -23.63 -1.60
C GLU A 193 12.52 -23.30 -2.34
N LYS A 194 12.30 -23.96 -3.49
CA LYS A 194 11.10 -23.78 -4.31
C LYS A 194 9.89 -24.23 -3.50
N ASP A 195 9.33 -23.35 -2.68
CA ASP A 195 8.16 -23.60 -1.82
C ASP A 195 6.83 -23.65 -2.60
N GLY A 196 6.90 -23.85 -3.92
CA GLY A 196 5.85 -24.51 -4.67
C GLY A 196 4.66 -23.63 -5.06
N LYS A 197 4.89 -22.39 -5.52
CA LYS A 197 3.86 -21.63 -6.25
C LYS A 197 4.42 -20.92 -7.49
N GLU A 198 5.15 -21.69 -8.29
CA GLU A 198 5.19 -21.45 -9.73
C GLU A 198 3.75 -21.24 -10.25
N PRO A 199 3.55 -20.41 -11.28
CA PRO A 199 2.23 -20.35 -11.92
C PRO A 199 1.80 -21.76 -12.31
N ILE A 200 0.53 -22.08 -12.07
CA ILE A 200 -0.03 -23.38 -12.44
C ILE A 200 -0.27 -23.34 -13.94
N ILE A 201 0.40 -24.25 -14.63
CA ILE A 201 0.30 -24.41 -16.08
C ILE A 201 -0.46 -25.69 -16.36
N VAL A 202 -1.50 -25.56 -17.16
CA VAL A 202 -2.45 -26.61 -17.48
C VAL A 202 -2.50 -26.81 -18.98
N HIS A 203 -2.48 -28.05 -19.43
CA HIS A 203 -2.55 -28.39 -20.84
C HIS A 203 -3.79 -29.23 -21.18
N ALA A 204 -4.38 -28.99 -22.35
CA ALA A 204 -5.53 -29.75 -22.84
C ALA A 204 -5.50 -29.95 -24.38
N PRO A 205 -5.76 -31.17 -24.88
CA PRO A 205 -5.57 -32.45 -24.19
C PRO A 205 -4.08 -32.66 -23.86
N PHE A 206 -3.71 -33.54 -22.93
CA PHE A 206 -2.30 -33.90 -22.69
C PHE A 206 -2.12 -35.41 -22.88
N PRO A 207 -1.15 -35.89 -23.68
CA PRO A 207 -0.09 -35.17 -24.42
C PRO A 207 -0.53 -34.61 -25.80
N ASN A 208 0.39 -33.92 -26.51
CA ASN A 208 0.19 -33.20 -27.78
C ASN A 208 -0.82 -32.05 -27.69
N SER A 209 -0.71 -31.27 -26.62
CA SER A 209 -1.66 -30.23 -26.23
C SER A 209 -1.81 -29.14 -27.27
N GLN A 210 -3.08 -28.86 -27.58
CA GLN A 210 -3.50 -27.81 -28.51
C GLN A 210 -4.10 -26.61 -27.78
N GLU A 211 -4.28 -26.72 -26.47
CA GLU A 211 -4.73 -25.64 -25.59
C GLU A 211 -3.84 -25.62 -24.33
N VAL A 212 -3.58 -24.43 -23.79
CA VAL A 212 -2.81 -24.24 -22.57
C VAL A 212 -3.37 -23.07 -21.77
N CYS A 213 -3.43 -23.22 -20.46
CA CYS A 213 -3.83 -22.19 -19.52
C CYS A 213 -2.76 -22.03 -18.44
N ILE A 214 -2.47 -20.79 -18.09
CA ILE A 214 -1.54 -20.44 -17.03
C ILE A 214 -2.24 -19.52 -16.04
N TYR A 215 -2.23 -19.88 -14.77
CA TYR A 215 -2.83 -19.06 -13.73
C TYR A 215 -2.03 -19.04 -12.44
N SER A 216 -2.23 -17.98 -11.65
CA SER A 216 -1.63 -17.85 -10.32
C SER A 216 -2.61 -17.19 -9.35
N PRO A 217 -2.60 -17.59 -8.07
CA PRO A 217 -3.24 -16.79 -7.04
C PRO A 217 -2.54 -15.43 -6.94
N LEU A 218 -3.32 -14.40 -6.64
CA LEU A 218 -2.81 -13.10 -6.21
C LEU A 218 -2.61 -13.10 -4.68
N ASN A 219 -1.89 -12.11 -4.16
CA ASN A 219 -1.72 -11.93 -2.72
C ASN A 219 -3.02 -11.51 -2.04
N ARG A 220 -3.97 -10.97 -2.80
CA ARG A 220 -5.34 -10.80 -2.33
C ARG A 220 -6.08 -12.14 -2.29
N GLU A 221 -6.60 -12.47 -1.12
CA GLU A 221 -7.37 -13.68 -0.89
C GLU A 221 -8.57 -13.78 -1.85
N GLY A 222 -8.68 -14.93 -2.52
CA GLY A 222 -9.79 -15.23 -3.44
C GLY A 222 -9.66 -14.59 -4.83
N TYR A 223 -8.52 -13.98 -5.17
CA TYR A 223 -8.29 -13.42 -6.50
C TYR A 223 -7.21 -14.20 -7.24
N TRP A 224 -7.42 -14.32 -8.55
CA TRP A 224 -6.58 -15.06 -9.46
C TRP A 224 -6.31 -14.22 -10.70
N VAL A 225 -5.19 -14.50 -11.34
CA VAL A 225 -4.90 -14.04 -12.70
C VAL A 225 -4.70 -15.26 -13.58
N CYS A 226 -5.21 -15.21 -14.79
CA CYS A 226 -5.24 -16.31 -15.74
C CYS A 226 -4.94 -15.81 -17.15
N ILE A 227 -4.24 -16.61 -17.95
CA ILE A 227 -4.10 -16.46 -19.39
C ILE A 227 -4.26 -17.81 -20.08
N ASP A 228 -4.97 -17.86 -21.21
CA ASP A 228 -5.09 -19.06 -22.05
C ASP A 228 -4.47 -18.87 -23.45
N ASP A 229 -4.40 -19.97 -24.21
CA ASP A 229 -3.89 -20.04 -25.59
C ASP A 229 -4.66 -19.15 -26.56
N LYS A 230 -5.93 -18.87 -26.26
CA LYS A 230 -6.80 -17.94 -27.00
C LYS A 230 -6.54 -16.49 -26.64
N LEU A 231 -5.49 -16.25 -25.86
CA LEU A 231 -5.07 -14.93 -25.41
C LEU A 231 -6.08 -14.29 -24.47
N HIS A 232 -6.98 -15.03 -23.84
CA HIS A 232 -7.85 -14.47 -22.83
C HIS A 232 -7.06 -14.25 -21.54
N ALA A 233 -6.65 -13.01 -21.31
CA ALA A 233 -5.87 -12.60 -20.14
C ALA A 233 -6.76 -11.84 -19.16
N VAL A 234 -7.00 -12.40 -17.97
CA VAL A 234 -8.01 -11.89 -17.03
C VAL A 234 -7.58 -11.96 -15.58
N LYS A 235 -8.19 -11.06 -14.79
CA LYS A 235 -8.26 -11.18 -13.33
C LYS A 235 -9.67 -11.61 -12.96
N THR A 236 -9.78 -12.53 -12.01
CA THR A 236 -11.06 -13.11 -11.62
C THR A 236 -11.07 -13.51 -10.15
N ARG A 237 -12.28 -13.65 -9.60
CA ARG A 237 -12.51 -14.26 -8.28
C ARG A 237 -12.92 -15.74 -8.37
N ILE A 238 -13.14 -16.22 -9.59
CA ILE A 238 -13.44 -17.63 -9.85
C ILE A 238 -12.11 -18.38 -9.82
N ASN A 239 -12.03 -19.46 -9.05
CA ASN A 239 -10.84 -20.30 -9.02
C ASN A 239 -10.66 -20.99 -10.39
N PRO A 240 -9.55 -20.75 -11.13
CA PRO A 240 -9.31 -21.37 -12.43
C PRO A 240 -9.18 -22.90 -12.37
N ALA A 241 -8.93 -23.48 -11.18
CA ALA A 241 -8.91 -24.93 -10.98
C ALA A 241 -10.30 -25.59 -10.97
N ASN A 242 -11.39 -24.79 -10.99
CA ASN A 242 -12.74 -25.34 -11.00
C ASN A 242 -13.04 -26.07 -12.33
N PRO A 243 -13.89 -27.12 -12.31
CA PRO A 243 -14.29 -27.83 -13.53
C PRO A 243 -14.81 -26.88 -14.62
N GLY A 244 -14.35 -27.09 -15.86
CA GLY A 244 -14.71 -26.27 -17.02
C GLY A 244 -13.78 -25.09 -17.31
N TYR A 245 -12.72 -24.88 -16.52
CA TYR A 245 -11.72 -23.82 -16.75
C TYR A 245 -10.33 -24.39 -17.08
N CYS A 246 -9.38 -24.34 -16.15
CA CYS A 246 -8.01 -24.80 -16.33
C CYS A 246 -7.82 -26.10 -15.56
N VAL A 247 -8.25 -27.21 -16.16
CA VAL A 247 -8.14 -28.57 -15.64
C VAL A 247 -7.36 -29.45 -16.63
N GLU A 248 -6.25 -30.03 -16.18
CA GLU A 248 -5.34 -30.84 -17.00
C GLU A 248 -6.07 -31.93 -17.78
N GLY A 249 -5.78 -32.02 -19.08
CA GLY A 249 -6.37 -32.99 -20.00
C GLY A 249 -7.85 -32.78 -20.29
N GLN A 250 -8.53 -31.81 -19.66
CA GLN A 250 -9.96 -31.57 -19.85
C GLN A 250 -10.25 -30.23 -20.49
N SER A 251 -9.67 -29.15 -19.96
CA SER A 251 -9.96 -27.79 -20.40
C SER A 251 -8.80 -26.88 -20.03
N ALA A 252 -8.43 -25.98 -20.94
CA ALA A 252 -7.39 -24.99 -20.71
C ALA A 252 -7.91 -23.57 -21.02
N THR A 253 -9.14 -23.27 -20.57
CA THR A 253 -9.81 -21.98 -20.81
C THR A 253 -9.90 -21.17 -19.52
N CYS A 254 -9.55 -19.89 -19.58
CA CYS A 254 -9.67 -19.02 -18.42
C CYS A 254 -11.12 -18.70 -18.06
N PRO A 255 -11.45 -18.57 -16.77
CA PRO A 255 -12.77 -18.13 -16.33
C PRO A 255 -13.08 -16.70 -16.77
N PRO A 256 -14.37 -16.31 -16.86
CA PRO A 256 -14.72 -14.94 -17.20
C PRO A 256 -14.11 -13.95 -16.19
N GLY A 257 -13.52 -12.88 -16.74
CA GLY A 257 -12.99 -11.77 -15.97
C GLY A 257 -14.10 -10.85 -15.42
N GLY A 258 -13.82 -10.20 -14.30
CA GLY A 258 -14.75 -9.25 -13.68
C GLY A 258 -14.24 -8.70 -12.36
N ASP A 259 -13.49 -7.60 -12.43
CA ASP A 259 -13.23 -6.66 -11.33
C ASP A 259 -13.10 -5.23 -11.89
#